data_AF-A0A1M2V0X5-F1
#
_entry.id   AF-A0A1M2V0X5-F1
#
_cell.length_a   1.000
_cell.length_b   1.000
_cell.length_c   1.000
_cell.angle_alpha   90.00
_cell.angle_beta   90.00
_cell.angle_gamma   90.00
#
_symmetry.space_group_name_H-M   'P 1'
#
loop_
_entity.id
_entity.type
_entity.pdbx_description
1 polymer ?
#
loop_
_entity_poly.entity_id
_entity_poly.type
_entity_poly.pdbx_seq_one_letter_code
_entity_poly.pdbx_strand_id
1 'polypeptide(L)'
;MIFSALKAKAMPLAATLITAIIAAMGVLIWWLYQDNKALTGQADSLEQANNQLIEHARSQAAANHQLNTELKRRDRVALEAAQARDRYASQARKAEEELRHALDNSECAAQPHPVAVGDWLRKHSDDY
;
A
#
# COMPACT_ATOMS: atom_id res chain seq x y z
N MET A 1 43.64 29.97 75.70
CA MET A 1 42.73 30.99 75.11
C MET A 1 42.86 31.16 73.59
N ILE A 2 43.98 30.79 72.95
CA ILE A 2 44.14 30.90 71.47
C ILE A 2 43.37 29.78 70.72
N PHE A 3 43.35 28.56 71.28
CA PHE A 3 42.66 27.41 70.68
C PHE A 3 41.13 27.53 70.64
N SER A 4 40.54 28.22 71.63
CA SER A 4 39.09 28.51 71.67
C SER A 4 38.71 29.58 70.65
N ALA A 5 39.57 30.58 70.43
CA ALA A 5 39.37 31.61 69.41
C ALA A 5 39.53 31.05 67.98
N LEU A 6 40.46 30.11 67.75
CA LEU A 6 40.57 29.40 66.47
C LEU A 6 39.35 28.51 66.18
N LYS A 7 38.83 27.76 67.18
CA LYS A 7 37.61 26.96 67.02
C LYS A 7 36.38 27.83 66.74
N ALA A 8 36.24 28.98 67.41
CA ALA A 8 35.12 29.90 67.20
C ALA A 8 35.10 30.51 65.79
N LYS A 9 36.27 30.68 65.15
CA LYS A 9 36.39 31.20 63.78
C LYS A 9 36.33 30.10 62.70
N ALA A 10 36.76 28.89 63.03
CA ALA A 10 36.75 27.74 62.12
C ALA A 10 35.38 27.02 62.05
N MET A 11 34.60 26.99 63.15
CA MET A 11 33.25 26.42 63.16
C MET A 11 32.28 27.05 62.13
N PRO A 12 32.17 28.39 62.01
CA PRO A 12 31.27 28.98 61.02
C PRO A 12 31.73 28.67 59.59
N LEU A 13 33.03 28.63 59.32
CA LEU A 13 33.60 28.23 58.02
C LEU A 13 33.28 26.77 57.68
N ALA A 14 33.43 25.86 58.64
CA ALA A 14 33.09 24.45 58.47
C ALA A 14 31.58 24.27 58.25
N ALA A 15 30.74 25.00 58.99
CA ALA A 15 29.29 24.97 58.80
C ALA A 15 28.89 25.49 57.40
N THR A 16 29.49 26.58 56.92
CA THR A 16 29.24 27.11 55.57
C THR A 16 29.71 26.17 54.46
N LEU A 17 30.82 25.45 54.66
CA LEU A 17 31.29 24.45 53.71
C LEU A 17 30.33 23.26 53.63
N ILE A 18 29.87 22.76 54.78
CA ILE A 18 28.92 21.64 54.83
C ILE A 18 27.59 22.04 54.18
N THR A 19 27.06 23.23 54.46
CA THR A 19 25.82 23.70 53.81
C THR A 19 25.99 23.90 52.31
N ALA A 20 27.14 24.42 51.86
CA ALA A 20 27.45 24.55 50.44
C ALA A 20 27.52 23.18 49.74
N ILE A 21 28.11 22.17 50.37
CA ILE A 21 28.17 20.80 49.84
C ILE A 21 26.77 20.20 49.74
N ILE A 22 25.95 20.33 50.79
CA ILE A 22 24.57 19.82 50.78
C ILE A 22 23.74 20.53 49.70
N ALA A 23 23.90 21.85 49.55
CA ALA A 23 23.23 22.60 48.50
C ALA A 23 23.67 22.14 47.10
N ALA A 24 24.97 21.96 46.88
CA ALA A 24 25.49 21.46 45.61
C ALA A 24 24.98 20.04 45.30
N MET A 25 24.95 19.15 46.29
CA MET A 25 24.36 17.81 46.14
C MET A 25 22.86 17.89 45.81
N GLY A 26 22.11 18.78 46.48
CA GLY A 26 20.69 18.98 46.20
C GLY A 26 20.43 19.45 44.76
N VAL A 27 21.24 20.38 44.26
CA VAL A 27 21.17 20.86 42.87
C VAL A 27 21.49 19.74 41.89
N LEU A 28 22.53 18.94 42.15
CA LEU A 28 22.89 17.80 41.31
C LEU A 28 21.78 16.74 41.26
N ILE A 29 21.19 16.41 42.41
CA ILE A 29 20.08 15.46 42.50
C ILE A 29 18.86 16.00 41.73
N TRP A 30 18.55 17.28 41.88
CA TRP A 30 17.44 17.90 41.15
C TRP A 30 17.67 17.88 39.64
N TRP A 31 18.90 18.14 39.18
CA TRP A 31 19.26 18.09 37.78
C TRP A 31 19.17 16.66 37.22
N LEU A 32 19.71 15.67 37.93
CA LEU A 32 19.59 14.25 37.57
C LEU A 32 18.13 13.77 37.50
N TYR A 33 17.26 14.29 38.37
CA TYR A 33 15.85 13.97 38.37
C TYR A 33 15.11 14.55 37.15
N GLN A 34 15.41 15.80 36.78
CA GLN A 34 14.89 16.43 35.57
C GLN A 34 15.31 15.65 34.32
N ASP A 35 16.59 15.27 34.25
CA ASP A 35 17.13 14.53 33.11
C ASP A 35 16.48 13.14 33.00
N ASN A 36 16.37 12.41 34.12
CA ASN A 36 15.66 11.12 34.14
C ASN A 36 14.20 11.25 33.68
N LYS A 37 13.49 12.31 34.08
CA LYS A 37 12.12 12.58 33.60
C LYS A 37 12.07 12.85 32.10
N ALA A 38 13.02 13.61 31.58
CA ALA A 38 13.11 13.87 30.15
C ALA A 38 13.41 12.57 29.36
N LEU A 39 14.34 11.76 29.85
CA LEU A 39 14.68 10.48 29.22
C LEU A 39 13.53 9.47 29.26
N THR A 40 12.84 9.35 30.40
CA THR A 40 11.66 8.47 30.52
C THR A 40 10.51 8.94 29.62
N GLY A 41 10.24 10.25 29.57
CA GLY A 41 9.24 10.80 28.65
C GLY A 41 9.58 10.56 27.17
N GLN A 42 10.87 10.66 26.79
CA GLN A 42 11.31 10.33 25.44
C GLN A 42 11.17 8.83 25.14
N ALA A 43 11.53 7.96 26.08
CA ALA A 43 11.38 6.51 25.92
C ALA A 43 9.91 6.11 25.72
N ASP A 44 9.00 6.64 26.55
CA ASP A 44 7.56 6.39 26.41
C ASP A 44 7.04 6.87 25.04
N SER A 45 7.47 8.06 24.59
CA SER A 45 7.07 8.58 23.28
C SER A 45 7.58 7.71 22.12
N LEU A 46 8.79 7.17 22.26
CA LEU A 46 9.40 6.30 21.26
C LEU A 46 8.72 4.94 21.23
N GLU A 47 8.36 4.39 22.39
CA GLU A 47 7.59 3.16 22.50
C GLU A 47 6.21 3.31 21.87
N GLN A 48 5.50 4.41 22.15
CA GLN A 48 4.21 4.71 21.52
C GLN A 48 4.33 4.84 20.00
N ALA A 49 5.32 5.57 19.49
CA ALA A 49 5.54 5.71 18.07
C ALA A 49 5.85 4.36 17.40
N ASN A 50 6.65 3.51 18.05
CA ASN A 50 6.98 2.17 17.53
C ASN A 50 5.74 1.27 17.51
N ASN A 51 4.93 1.28 18.56
CA ASN A 51 3.67 0.53 18.60
C ASN A 51 2.71 0.96 17.49
N GLN A 52 2.57 2.26 17.25
CA GLN A 52 1.78 2.79 16.14
C GLN A 52 2.32 2.33 14.78
N LEU A 53 3.64 2.39 14.58
CA LEU A 53 4.28 1.92 13.34
C LEU A 53 4.05 0.42 13.12
N ILE A 54 4.12 -0.40 14.16
CA ILE A 54 3.85 -1.84 14.08
C ILE A 54 2.39 -2.09 13.68
N GLU A 55 1.44 -1.38 14.28
CA GLU A 55 0.02 -1.50 13.95
C GLU A 55 -0.28 -1.04 12.51
N HIS A 56 0.32 0.07 12.08
CA HIS A 56 0.26 0.54 10.71
C HIS A 56 0.87 -0.45 9.72
N ALA A 57 2.02 -1.06 10.04
CA ALA A 57 2.63 -2.07 9.19
C ALA A 57 1.75 -3.33 9.06
N ARG A 58 1.14 -3.78 10.17
CA ARG A 58 0.20 -4.92 10.17
C ARG A 58 -1.04 -4.64 9.33
N SER A 59 -1.65 -3.46 9.49
CA SER A 59 -2.83 -3.07 8.70
C SER A 59 -2.51 -2.93 7.21
N GLN A 60 -1.36 -2.35 6.84
CA GLN A 60 -0.91 -2.27 5.45
C GLN A 60 -0.63 -3.66 4.87
N ALA A 61 0.00 -4.55 5.62
CA ALA A 61 0.24 -5.92 5.17
C ALA A 61 -1.08 -6.67 4.89
N ALA A 62 -2.08 -6.52 5.76
CA ALA A 62 -3.41 -7.09 5.56
C ALA A 62 -4.10 -6.49 4.31
N ALA A 63 -4.05 -5.18 4.13
CA ALA A 63 -4.61 -4.50 2.96
C ALA A 63 -3.93 -4.96 1.65
N ASN A 64 -2.59 -5.07 1.64
CA ASN A 64 -1.83 -5.58 0.50
C ASN A 64 -2.19 -7.03 0.17
N HIS A 65 -2.41 -7.87 1.19
CA HIS A 65 -2.86 -9.24 0.97
C HIS A 65 -4.24 -9.28 0.30
N GLN A 66 -5.19 -8.46 0.77
CA GLN A 66 -6.52 -8.35 0.15
C GLN A 66 -6.45 -7.84 -1.30
N LEU A 67 -5.67 -6.79 -1.56
CA LEU A 67 -5.43 -6.28 -2.91
C LEU A 67 -4.84 -7.35 -3.84
N ASN A 68 -3.85 -8.11 -3.36
CA ASN A 68 -3.27 -9.22 -4.14
C ASN A 68 -4.28 -10.33 -4.44
N THR A 69 -5.17 -10.65 -3.50
CA THR A 69 -6.23 -11.64 -3.76
C THR A 69 -7.23 -11.16 -4.80
N GLU A 70 -7.61 -9.88 -4.77
CA GLU A 70 -8.53 -9.29 -5.74
C GLU A 70 -7.89 -9.18 -7.13
N LEU A 71 -6.61 -8.79 -7.21
CA LEU A 71 -5.85 -8.80 -8.47
C LEU A 71 -5.80 -10.19 -9.09
N LYS A 72 -5.46 -11.22 -8.30
CA LYS A 72 -5.46 -12.61 -8.78
C LYS A 72 -6.83 -13.06 -9.28
N ARG A 73 -7.91 -12.62 -8.63
CA ARG A 73 -9.28 -12.91 -9.07
C ARG A 73 -9.57 -12.25 -10.42
N ARG A 74 -9.22 -10.97 -10.58
CA ARG A 74 -9.40 -10.23 -11.83
C ARG A 74 -8.59 -10.82 -12.98
N ASP A 75 -7.34 -11.21 -12.72
CA ASP A 75 -6.49 -11.87 -13.71
C ASP A 75 -7.10 -13.19 -14.20
N ARG A 76 -7.65 -14.01 -13.30
CA ARG A 76 -8.35 -15.24 -13.70
C ARG A 76 -9.54 -14.96 -14.60
N VAL A 77 -10.38 -14.00 -14.24
CA VAL A 77 -11.55 -13.62 -15.05
C VAL A 77 -11.12 -13.08 -16.42
N ALA A 78 -10.07 -12.24 -16.47
CA ALA A 78 -9.54 -11.73 -17.72
C ALA A 78 -8.99 -12.85 -18.62
N LEU A 79 -8.31 -13.84 -18.03
CA LEU A 79 -7.75 -14.98 -18.74
C LEU A 79 -8.85 -15.92 -19.26
N GLU A 80 -9.90 -16.16 -18.47
CA GLU A 80 -11.09 -16.90 -18.91
C GLU A 80 -11.82 -16.17 -20.06
N ALA A 81 -11.99 -14.85 -19.95
CA ALA A 81 -12.61 -14.05 -21.00
C ALA A 81 -11.78 -14.06 -22.30
N ALA A 82 -10.44 -14.01 -22.19
CA ALA A 82 -9.55 -14.13 -23.34
C ALA A 82 -9.67 -15.51 -24.01
N GLN A 83 -9.64 -16.59 -23.23
CA GLN A 83 -9.85 -17.95 -23.76
C GLN A 83 -11.22 -18.12 -24.42
N ALA A 84 -12.27 -17.57 -23.83
CA ALA A 84 -13.60 -17.60 -24.42
C ALA A 84 -13.63 -16.88 -25.77
N ARG A 85 -13.03 -15.68 -25.85
CA ARG A 85 -12.90 -14.93 -27.11
C ARG A 85 -12.16 -15.72 -28.18
N ASP A 86 -11.05 -16.36 -27.84
CA ASP A 86 -10.28 -17.17 -28.80
C ASP A 86 -11.10 -18.36 -29.32
N ARG A 87 -11.88 -19.01 -28.43
CA ARG A 87 -12.80 -20.10 -28.83
C ARG A 87 -13.86 -19.57 -29.79
N TYR A 88 -14.53 -18.47 -29.47
CA TYR A 88 -15.55 -17.88 -30.35
C TYR A 88 -14.96 -17.44 -31.68
N ALA A 89 -13.77 -16.85 -31.69
CA ALA A 89 -13.07 -16.46 -32.92
C ALA A 89 -12.74 -17.68 -33.79
N SER A 90 -12.30 -18.79 -33.18
CA SER A 90 -12.03 -20.03 -33.93
C SER A 90 -13.30 -20.69 -34.49
N GLN A 91 -14.41 -20.66 -33.73
CA GLN A 91 -15.71 -21.16 -34.20
C GLN A 91 -16.25 -20.30 -35.34
N ALA A 92 -16.15 -18.98 -35.24
CA ALA A 92 -16.57 -18.06 -36.29
C ALA A 92 -15.81 -18.33 -37.60
N ARG A 93 -14.47 -18.50 -37.54
CA ARG A 93 -13.67 -18.84 -38.72
C ARG A 93 -14.07 -20.18 -39.33
N LYS A 94 -14.32 -21.21 -38.50
CA LYS A 94 -14.79 -22.51 -39.00
C LYS A 94 -16.15 -22.41 -39.69
N ALA A 95 -17.10 -21.69 -39.10
CA ALA A 95 -18.41 -21.48 -39.70
C ALA A 95 -18.32 -20.69 -41.01
N GLU A 96 -17.45 -19.68 -41.08
CA GLU A 96 -17.19 -18.91 -42.30
C GLU A 96 -16.60 -19.79 -43.41
N GLU A 97 -15.70 -20.70 -43.06
CA GLU A 97 -15.08 -21.63 -44.01
C GLU A 97 -16.06 -22.73 -44.47
N GLU A 98 -16.89 -23.25 -43.57
CA GLU A 98 -18.00 -24.15 -43.91
C GLU A 98 -19.02 -23.48 -44.84
N LEU A 99 -19.39 -22.23 -44.56
CA LEU A 99 -20.26 -21.42 -45.42
C LEU A 99 -19.63 -21.22 -46.81
N ARG A 100 -18.34 -20.90 -46.87
CA ARG A 100 -17.61 -20.72 -48.12
C ARG A 100 -17.58 -22.01 -48.95
N HIS A 101 -17.30 -23.14 -48.31
CA HIS A 101 -17.35 -24.44 -48.98
C HIS A 101 -18.77 -24.83 -49.43
N ALA A 102 -19.81 -24.50 -48.64
CA ALA A 102 -21.19 -24.75 -49.03
C ALA A 102 -21.61 -23.88 -50.23
N LEU A 103 -21.17 -22.62 -50.27
CA LEU A 103 -21.38 -21.72 -51.41
C LEU A 103 -20.68 -22.23 -52.67
N ASP A 104 -19.39 -22.60 -52.58
CA ASP A 104 -18.61 -23.12 -53.71
C ASP A 104 -19.18 -24.42 -54.28
N ASN A 105 -19.77 -25.28 -53.42
CA ASN A 105 -20.40 -26.53 -53.83
C ASN A 105 -21.89 -26.40 -54.20
N SER A 106 -22.48 -25.21 -54.08
CA SER A 106 -23.89 -25.03 -54.40
C SER A 106 -24.11 -24.87 -55.91
N GLU A 107 -24.96 -25.72 -56.49
CA GLU A 107 -25.35 -25.63 -57.91
C GLU A 107 -26.03 -24.28 -58.25
N CYS A 108 -26.60 -23.60 -57.24
CA CYS A 108 -27.20 -22.27 -57.39
C CYS A 108 -26.19 -21.12 -57.48
N ALA A 109 -24.97 -21.24 -56.91
CA ALA A 109 -23.94 -20.19 -57.01
C ALA A 109 -23.27 -20.15 -58.39
N ALA A 110 -23.26 -21.28 -59.11
CA ALA A 110 -22.76 -21.36 -60.48
C ALA A 110 -23.79 -20.92 -61.53
N GLN A 111 -25.06 -20.72 -61.16
CA GLN A 111 -26.08 -20.23 -62.07
C GLN A 111 -26.06 -18.70 -62.13
N PRO A 112 -26.07 -18.10 -63.34
CA PRO A 112 -26.14 -16.65 -63.47
C PRO A 112 -27.42 -16.15 -62.79
N HIS A 113 -27.25 -15.31 -61.76
CA HIS A 113 -28.39 -14.71 -61.07
C HIS A 113 -29.25 -13.94 -62.08
N PRO A 114 -30.60 -14.08 -62.02
CA PRO A 114 -31.48 -13.34 -62.92
C PRO A 114 -31.20 -11.83 -62.81
N VAL A 115 -31.13 -11.14 -63.94
CA VAL A 115 -30.78 -9.70 -64.03
C VAL A 115 -31.63 -8.84 -63.07
N ALA A 116 -32.89 -9.23 -62.85
CA ALA A 116 -33.81 -8.58 -61.91
C ALA A 116 -33.31 -8.56 -60.45
N VAL A 117 -32.55 -9.56 -60.01
CA VAL A 117 -31.97 -9.62 -58.66
C VAL A 117 -30.80 -8.65 -58.53
N GLY A 118 -29.96 -8.57 -59.56
CA GLY A 118 -28.85 -7.61 -59.62
C GLY A 118 -29.33 -6.16 -59.67
N ASP A 119 -30.39 -5.89 -60.45
CA ASP A 119 -31.03 -4.56 -60.50
C ASP A 119 -31.71 -4.20 -59.17
N TRP A 120 -32.33 -5.17 -58.48
CA TRP A 120 -32.93 -4.93 -57.17
C TRP A 120 -31.87 -4.61 -56.10
N LEU A 121 -30.76 -5.38 -56.05
CA LEU A 121 -29.64 -5.14 -55.14
C LEU A 121 -28.96 -3.79 -55.40
N ARG A 122 -28.71 -3.44 -56.67
CA ARG A 122 -28.09 -2.15 -57.04
C ARG A 122 -29.00 -0.96 -56.74
N LYS A 123 -30.32 -1.15 -56.78
CA LYS A 123 -31.29 -0.11 -56.44
C LYS A 123 -31.40 0.15 -54.92
N HIS A 124 -31.07 -0.84 -54.09
CA HIS A 124 -31.20 -0.75 -52.62
C HIS A 124 -29.85 -0.75 -51.88
N SER A 125 -28.71 -0.82 -52.59
CA SER A 125 -27.38 -0.75 -51.97
C SER A 125 -27.00 0.65 -51.49
N ASP A 126 -27.70 1.68 -51.98
CA ASP A 126 -27.46 3.08 -51.61
C ASP A 126 -28.32 3.54 -50.42
N ASP A 127 -29.19 2.68 -49.89
CA ASP A 127 -30.09 2.98 -48.75
C ASP A 127 -29.51 2.56 -47.38
N TYR A 128 -28.24 2.17 -47.31
CA TYR A 128 -27.52 1.81 -46.07
C TYR A 128 -26.22 2.62 -45.87
#